data_AF-A0A6P0J1Y6-F1
#
_entry.id   AF-A0A6P0J1Y6-F1
#
_cell.length_a   1.000
_cell.length_b   1.000
_cell.length_c   1.000
_cell.angle_alpha   90.00
_cell.angle_beta   90.00
_cell.angle_gamma   90.00
#
_symmetry.space_group_name_H-M   'P 1'
#
loop_
_entity.id
_entity.type
_entity.pdbx_description
1 polymer ?
#
loop_
_entity_poly.entity_id
_entity_poly.type
_entity_poly.pdbx_seq_one_letter_code
_entity_poly.pdbx_strand_id
1 'polypeptide(L)'
;EVFRVEHAVIGRFSVAPDQLLFMQPDQLNLSGDIILDGRIEEEYLFIGAGSLGRPEIGDLRIQFSTFENDQEVTVFGAQNEDRLQPFNGPKDSVLYRVYPTDRESAIDAMRTEFLTLLWSFRAGGIAMMWLGLVTIVSPLTNLIGNVPLVGGLGRSAAAIVALIIALVLGTITIIISAILNSVVAMIVILLLLLGGFFYWRNQQVKGG
;
A
#
# COMPACT_ATOMS: atom_id res chain seq x y z
N GLU A 1 14.17 -8.78 -22.14
CA GLU A 1 15.24 -8.14 -21.36
C GLU A 1 14.88 -6.66 -21.21
N VAL A 2 15.13 -6.03 -20.06
CA VAL A 2 14.79 -4.62 -19.84
C VAL A 2 16.08 -3.81 -19.93
N PHE A 3 16.24 -3.04 -20.99
CA PHE A 3 17.36 -2.13 -21.14
C PHE A 3 17.05 -0.84 -20.39
N ARG A 4 17.95 -0.45 -19.48
CA ARG A 4 17.85 0.79 -18.71
C ARG A 4 19.02 1.69 -19.07
N VAL A 5 18.82 2.99 -18.96
CA VAL A 5 19.88 3.98 -19.14
C VAL A 5 20.96 3.75 -18.08
N GLU A 6 22.23 3.65 -18.47
CA GLU A 6 23.34 3.43 -17.52
C GLU A 6 23.66 4.69 -16.69
N HIS A 7 23.45 5.86 -17.26
CA HIS A 7 23.73 7.15 -16.64
C HIS A 7 22.54 8.10 -16.79
N ALA A 8 21.88 8.40 -15.67
CA ALA A 8 20.84 9.42 -15.59
C ALA A 8 21.33 10.61 -14.74
N VAL A 9 20.96 11.82 -15.16
CA VAL A 9 21.31 13.06 -14.45
C VAL A 9 20.03 13.83 -14.19
N ILE A 10 19.87 14.34 -12.96
CA ILE A 10 18.80 15.26 -12.60
C ILE A 10 19.47 16.55 -12.10
N GLY A 11 19.37 17.61 -12.91
CA GLY A 11 20.09 18.87 -12.67
C GLY A 11 21.61 18.64 -12.67
N ARG A 12 22.24 18.79 -11.50
CA ARG A 12 23.68 18.56 -11.30
C ARG A 12 24.02 17.18 -10.73
N PHE A 13 23.02 16.40 -10.31
CA PHE A 13 23.24 15.17 -9.56
C PHE A 13 23.18 13.95 -10.47
N SER A 14 24.17 13.06 -10.33
CA SER A 14 24.11 11.74 -10.93
C SER A 14 23.20 10.84 -10.09
N VAL A 15 22.30 10.13 -10.77
CA VAL A 15 21.30 9.28 -10.15
C VAL A 15 21.46 7.86 -10.70
N ALA A 16 21.24 6.86 -9.85
CA ALA A 16 21.26 5.46 -10.22
C ALA A 16 19.83 5.04 -10.66
N PRO A 17 19.54 4.93 -11.97
CA PRO A 17 18.19 4.67 -12.47
C PRO A 17 17.76 3.20 -12.33
N ASP A 18 18.68 2.29 -12.03
CA ASP A 18 18.39 0.90 -11.70
C ASP A 18 17.65 0.77 -10.36
N GLN A 19 18.04 1.59 -9.39
CA GLN A 19 17.49 1.55 -8.02
C GLN A 19 16.32 2.51 -7.82
N LEU A 20 16.14 3.46 -8.74
CA LEU A 20 15.15 4.50 -8.57
C LEU A 20 13.75 3.96 -8.83
N LEU A 21 12.87 4.13 -7.85
CA LEU A 21 11.46 3.79 -7.99
C LEU A 21 10.77 4.92 -8.76
N PHE A 22 10.55 4.68 -10.05
CA PHE A 22 9.81 5.59 -10.92
C PHE A 22 8.31 5.36 -10.78
N MET A 23 7.54 6.44 -10.69
CA MET A 23 6.10 6.39 -10.84
C MET A 23 5.79 6.46 -12.34
N GLN A 24 5.31 5.33 -12.89
CA GLN A 24 4.86 5.09 -14.27
C GLN A 24 5.53 5.95 -15.36
N PRO A 25 6.52 5.42 -16.10
CA PRO A 25 7.11 6.15 -17.22
C PRO A 25 6.03 6.39 -18.29
N ASP A 26 6.05 7.56 -18.93
CA ASP A 26 5.15 7.84 -20.02
C ASP A 26 5.45 6.88 -21.18
N GLN A 27 4.40 6.29 -21.73
CA GLN A 27 4.52 5.41 -22.88
C GLN A 27 4.82 6.24 -24.12
N LEU A 28 5.89 5.87 -24.83
CA LEU A 28 6.24 6.55 -26.05
C LEU A 28 5.30 6.08 -27.16
N ASN A 29 4.52 7.01 -27.73
CA ASN A 29 3.72 6.72 -28.92
C ASN A 29 4.65 6.49 -30.11
N LEU A 30 4.84 5.21 -30.46
CA LEU A 30 5.65 4.81 -31.59
C LEU A 30 4.96 5.24 -32.89
N SER A 31 5.64 6.12 -33.65
CA SER A 31 5.19 6.56 -34.97
C SER A 31 6.09 5.93 -36.03
N GLY A 32 5.49 5.43 -37.12
CA GLY A 32 6.14 4.55 -38.11
C GLY A 32 7.26 5.15 -38.95
N ASP A 33 7.71 6.38 -38.68
CA ASP A 33 8.92 6.97 -39.28
C ASP A 33 10.21 6.42 -38.67
N ILE A 34 10.09 5.77 -37.51
CA ILE A 34 11.13 4.97 -36.91
C ILE A 34 10.78 3.54 -37.30
N ILE A 35 11.78 2.75 -37.71
CA ILE A 35 12.00 1.31 -37.42
C ILE A 35 12.50 0.56 -38.67
N LEU A 36 13.64 -0.13 -38.45
CA LEU A 36 14.10 -1.38 -39.10
C LEU A 36 12.97 -2.42 -39.30
N ASP A 37 13.21 -3.51 -40.03
CA ASP A 37 12.26 -4.63 -40.28
C ASP A 37 11.36 -5.06 -39.08
N GLY A 38 10.21 -4.42 -38.89
CA GLY A 38 9.29 -4.67 -37.77
C GLY A 38 7.96 -3.94 -37.92
N ARG A 39 6.95 -4.34 -37.15
CA ARG A 39 5.60 -3.77 -37.20
C ARG A 39 5.15 -3.28 -35.83
N ILE A 40 4.46 -2.15 -35.80
CA ILE A 40 3.89 -1.59 -34.57
C ILE A 40 2.51 -2.24 -34.36
N GLU A 41 2.34 -2.94 -33.25
CA GLU A 41 1.04 -3.41 -32.78
C GLU A 41 0.77 -2.82 -31.40
N GLU A 42 -0.30 -2.02 -31.30
CA GLU A 42 -0.63 -1.24 -30.10
C GLU A 42 0.55 -0.35 -29.67
N GLU A 43 1.23 -0.71 -28.58
CA GLU A 43 2.35 0.02 -27.99
C GLU A 43 3.70 -0.72 -28.15
N TYR A 44 3.69 -1.84 -28.85
CA TYR A 44 4.86 -2.70 -29.01
C TYR A 44 5.39 -2.61 -30.45
N LEU A 45 6.70 -2.49 -30.57
CA LEU A 45 7.39 -2.93 -31.77
C LEU A 45 7.46 -4.45 -31.74
N PHE A 46 6.83 -5.07 -32.73
CA PHE A 46 6.83 -6.50 -32.96
C PHE A 46 7.74 -6.87 -34.12
N ILE A 47 8.68 -7.78 -33.90
CA ILE A 47 9.58 -8.31 -34.93
C ILE A 47 9.37 -9.82 -34.98
N GLY A 48 8.84 -10.32 -36.10
CA GLY A 48 8.52 -11.74 -36.27
C GLY A 48 7.24 -11.99 -37.06
N ALA A 49 6.90 -13.27 -37.24
CA ALA A 49 5.80 -13.72 -38.09
C ALA A 49 4.46 -13.85 -37.34
N GLY A 50 4.48 -14.10 -36.02
CA GLY A 50 3.28 -14.18 -35.20
C GLY A 50 2.69 -12.81 -34.87
N SER A 51 1.71 -12.71 -33.97
CA SER A 51 1.08 -11.44 -33.53
C SER A 51 0.90 -11.34 -32.02
N LEU A 52 0.51 -10.18 -31.50
CA LEU A 52 0.22 -10.01 -30.07
C LEU A 52 -0.77 -11.07 -29.53
N GLY A 53 -1.80 -11.40 -30.32
CA GLY A 53 -2.78 -12.42 -29.97
C GLY A 53 -2.36 -13.86 -30.28
N ARG A 54 -1.34 -14.05 -31.12
CA ARG A 54 -0.82 -15.36 -31.55
C ARG A 54 0.70 -15.31 -31.76
N PRO A 55 1.50 -15.27 -30.69
CA PRO A 55 2.95 -15.22 -30.82
C PRO A 55 3.50 -16.56 -31.31
N GLU A 56 4.50 -16.51 -32.18
CA GLU A 56 5.28 -17.63 -32.68
C GLU A 56 6.67 -17.64 -32.04
N ILE A 57 7.30 -18.83 -32.03
CA ILE A 57 8.64 -18.99 -31.46
C ILE A 57 9.64 -18.22 -32.33
N GLY A 58 10.33 -17.26 -31.73
CA GLY A 58 11.26 -16.36 -32.43
C GLY A 58 10.76 -14.92 -32.52
N ASP A 59 9.51 -14.65 -32.13
CA ASP A 59 8.96 -13.29 -32.11
C ASP A 59 9.55 -12.46 -30.96
N LEU A 60 9.91 -11.21 -31.28
CA LEU A 60 10.41 -10.23 -30.33
C LEU A 60 9.39 -9.11 -30.14
N ARG A 61 9.13 -8.75 -28.89
CA ARG A 61 8.26 -7.62 -28.49
C ARG A 61 9.10 -6.62 -27.72
N ILE A 62 9.11 -5.38 -28.20
CA ILE A 62 9.86 -4.28 -27.60
C ILE A 62 8.88 -3.16 -27.27
N GLN A 63 8.89 -2.71 -26.02
CA GLN A 63 8.14 -1.55 -25.56
C GLN A 63 9.13 -0.43 -25.25
N PHE A 64 8.80 0.79 -25.63
CA PHE A 64 9.58 1.99 -25.31
C PHE A 64 8.79 2.84 -24.32
N SER A 65 9.48 3.28 -23.26
CA SER A 65 8.94 4.22 -22.30
C SER A 65 9.95 5.34 -22.12
N THR A 66 9.47 6.56 -22.06
CA THR A 66 10.31 7.76 -21.98
C THR A 66 9.86 8.64 -20.82
N PHE A 67 10.75 9.50 -20.38
CA PHE A 67 10.40 10.65 -19.54
C PHE A 67 10.50 11.89 -20.41
N GLU A 68 9.54 12.80 -20.31
CA GLU A 68 9.64 14.09 -20.98
C GLU A 68 10.88 14.84 -20.47
N ASN A 69 11.67 15.38 -21.40
CA ASN A 69 12.79 16.25 -21.04
C ASN A 69 12.27 17.59 -20.52
N ASP A 70 13.06 18.26 -19.67
CA ASP A 70 12.76 19.57 -19.08
C ASP A 70 11.54 19.63 -18.13
N GLN A 71 11.10 18.50 -17.59
CA GLN A 71 10.08 18.46 -16.55
C GLN A 71 10.68 18.80 -15.17
N GLU A 72 9.97 19.63 -14.39
CA GLU A 72 10.30 19.83 -12.98
C GLU A 72 9.93 18.58 -12.18
N VAL A 73 10.94 17.96 -11.56
CA VAL A 73 10.78 16.73 -10.79
C VAL A 73 11.34 16.89 -9.38
N THR A 74 10.65 16.33 -8.39
CA THR A 74 11.14 16.21 -7.02
C THR A 74 11.70 14.81 -6.79
N VAL A 75 12.97 14.74 -6.39
CA VAL A 75 13.66 13.50 -6.06
C VAL A 75 13.87 13.40 -4.56
N PHE A 76 13.50 12.27 -3.97
CA PHE A 76 13.80 11.95 -2.58
C PHE A 76 14.91 10.90 -2.51
N GLY A 77 15.97 11.21 -1.76
CA GLY A 77 17.13 10.33 -1.55
C GLY A 77 18.14 10.98 -0.61
N ALA A 78 19.19 10.23 -0.27
CA ALA A 78 20.33 10.78 0.45
C ALA A 78 21.26 11.48 -0.53
N GLN A 79 21.65 12.71 -0.22
CA GLN A 79 22.66 13.42 -0.99
C GLN A 79 24.05 13.06 -0.47
N ASN A 80 24.95 12.66 -1.37
CA ASN A 80 26.35 12.45 -1.12
C ASN A 80 27.17 13.16 -2.21
N GLU A 81 27.73 14.32 -1.87
CA GLU A 81 28.41 15.21 -2.82
C GLU A 81 27.53 15.50 -4.05
N ASP A 82 27.96 15.01 -5.23
CA ASP A 82 27.29 15.16 -6.53
C ASP A 82 26.43 13.94 -6.91
N ARG A 83 26.17 13.04 -5.95
CA ARG A 83 25.37 11.82 -6.16
C ARG A 83 24.14 11.79 -5.27
N LEU A 84 23.03 11.36 -5.85
CA LEU A 84 21.84 10.96 -5.12
C LEU A 84 21.84 9.43 -4.97
N GLN A 85 21.72 8.95 -3.74
CA GLN A 85 21.72 7.54 -3.40
C GLN A 85 20.49 7.17 -2.55
N PRO A 86 20.10 5.89 -2.48
CA PRO A 86 18.98 5.49 -1.64
C PRO A 86 19.18 5.87 -0.18
N PHE A 87 18.17 6.49 0.43
CA PHE A 87 18.16 6.76 1.85
C PHE A 87 17.55 5.59 2.61
N ASN A 88 18.34 4.94 3.46
CA ASN A 88 17.86 3.89 4.36
C ASN A 88 17.37 4.53 5.67
N GLY A 89 16.05 4.60 5.81
CA GLY A 89 15.38 5.07 7.01
C GLY A 89 15.20 3.98 8.08
N PRO A 90 14.57 4.32 9.21
CA PRO A 90 14.27 3.37 10.28
C PRO A 90 13.37 2.23 9.80
N LYS A 91 13.46 1.05 10.44
CA LYS A 91 12.63 -0.14 10.13
C LYS A 91 12.73 -0.60 8.67
N ASP A 92 13.94 -0.62 8.11
CA ASP A 92 14.25 -1.07 6.74
C ASP A 92 13.47 -0.32 5.64
N SER A 93 13.07 0.93 5.91
CA SER A 93 12.41 1.77 4.91
C SER A 93 13.45 2.36 3.96
N VAL A 94 13.26 2.21 2.65
CA VAL A 94 14.14 2.83 1.64
C VAL A 94 13.39 3.97 0.97
N LEU A 95 13.93 5.17 1.05
CA LEU A 95 13.43 6.36 0.38
C LEU A 95 14.35 6.70 -0.80
N TYR A 96 13.90 6.29 -1.98
CA TYR A 96 14.56 6.59 -3.25
C TYR A 96 13.53 6.61 -4.39
N ARG A 97 12.85 7.75 -4.54
CA ARG A 97 11.67 7.91 -5.40
C ARG A 97 11.70 9.25 -6.14
N VAL A 98 11.15 9.27 -7.35
CA VAL A 98 10.97 10.48 -8.17
C VAL A 98 9.49 10.76 -8.37
N TYR A 99 9.14 12.03 -8.23
CA TYR A 99 7.80 12.54 -8.44
C TYR A 99 7.82 13.68 -9.46
N PRO A 100 6.99 13.64 -10.52
CA PRO A 100 6.89 14.70 -11.52
C PRO A 100 6.02 15.87 -11.02
N THR A 101 6.30 16.35 -9.81
CA THR A 101 5.54 17.43 -9.15
C THR A 101 6.42 18.13 -8.13
N ASP A 102 5.92 19.22 -7.54
CA ASP A 102 6.60 19.97 -6.50
C ASP A 102 6.74 19.16 -5.20
N ARG A 103 7.57 19.67 -4.29
CA ARG A 103 7.89 18.99 -3.03
C ARG A 103 6.67 18.75 -2.14
N GLU A 104 5.75 19.71 -2.05
CA GLU A 104 4.59 19.61 -1.16
C GLU A 104 3.62 18.56 -1.71
N SER A 105 3.30 18.64 -3.01
CA SER A 105 2.46 17.66 -3.70
C SER A 105 3.06 16.25 -3.63
N ALA A 106 4.37 16.10 -3.77
CA ALA A 106 5.02 14.79 -3.66
C ALA A 106 4.95 14.20 -2.24
N ILE A 107 5.09 15.03 -1.20
CA ILE A 107 4.92 14.61 0.19
C ILE A 107 3.48 14.18 0.46
N ASP A 108 2.50 14.92 -0.06
CA ASP A 108 1.09 14.58 0.09
C ASP A 108 0.70 13.32 -0.69
N ALA A 109 1.28 13.11 -1.87
CA ALA A 109 1.13 11.86 -2.62
C ALA A 109 1.66 10.65 -1.81
N MET A 110 2.88 10.76 -1.26
CA MET A 110 3.43 9.72 -0.37
C MET A 110 2.53 9.46 0.84
N ARG A 111 2.08 10.53 1.52
CA ARG A 111 1.16 10.41 2.66
C ARG A 111 -0.12 9.69 2.27
N THR A 112 -0.70 10.06 1.13
CA THR A 112 -1.96 9.49 0.64
C THR A 112 -1.80 8.01 0.27
N GLU A 113 -0.69 7.63 -0.37
CA GLU A 113 -0.35 6.23 -0.66
C GLU A 113 -0.29 5.40 0.64
N PHE A 114 0.45 5.89 1.64
CA PHE A 114 0.56 5.23 2.94
C PHE A 114 -0.78 5.14 3.66
N LEU A 115 -1.57 6.21 3.68
CA LEU A 115 -2.89 6.22 4.33
C LEU A 115 -3.85 5.27 3.61
N THR A 116 -3.86 5.27 2.28
CA THR A 116 -4.72 4.40 1.48
C THR A 116 -4.43 2.94 1.79
N LEU A 117 -3.16 2.53 1.72
CA LEU A 117 -2.76 1.17 2.07
C LEU A 117 -3.15 0.82 3.51
N LEU A 118 -2.86 1.70 4.47
CA LEU A 118 -3.18 1.49 5.87
C LEU A 118 -4.69 1.26 6.09
N TRP A 119 -5.53 2.10 5.49
CA TRP A 119 -6.98 2.00 5.62
C TRP A 119 -7.54 0.81 4.84
N SER A 120 -6.99 0.48 3.67
CA SER A 120 -7.35 -0.73 2.91
C SER A 120 -7.08 -2.00 3.72
N PHE A 121 -5.91 -2.12 4.36
CA PHE A 121 -5.61 -3.26 5.23
C PHE A 121 -6.52 -3.33 6.45
N ARG A 122 -6.85 -2.19 7.06
CA ARG A 122 -7.77 -2.13 8.21
C ARG A 122 -9.20 -2.51 7.84
N ALA A 123 -9.73 -1.93 6.77
CA ALA A 123 -11.05 -2.25 6.25
C ALA A 123 -11.13 -3.73 5.81
N GLY A 124 -10.11 -4.22 5.11
CA GLY A 124 -9.97 -5.62 4.75
C GLY A 124 -9.92 -6.55 5.97
N GLY A 125 -9.16 -6.19 7.01
CA GLY A 125 -9.10 -6.93 8.27
C GLY A 125 -10.44 -7.01 8.99
N ILE A 126 -11.18 -5.88 9.08
CA ILE A 126 -12.52 -5.83 9.66
C ILE A 126 -13.50 -6.68 8.84
N ALA A 127 -13.45 -6.59 7.52
CA ALA A 127 -14.29 -7.40 6.63
C ALA A 127 -14.02 -8.89 6.80
N MET A 128 -12.75 -9.32 6.85
CA MET A 128 -12.38 -10.71 7.11
C MET A 128 -12.86 -11.19 8.49
N MET A 129 -12.74 -10.36 9.52
CA MET A 129 -13.25 -10.67 10.86
C MET A 129 -14.78 -10.84 10.85
N TRP A 130 -15.49 -9.95 10.17
CA TRP A 130 -16.93 -10.05 10.02
C TRP A 130 -17.34 -11.35 9.33
N LEU A 131 -16.70 -11.69 8.21
CA LEU A 131 -16.95 -12.96 7.52
C LEU A 131 -16.65 -14.17 8.42
N GLY A 132 -15.55 -14.14 9.18
CA GLY A 132 -15.22 -15.17 10.16
C GLY A 132 -16.31 -15.36 11.22
N LEU A 133 -16.80 -14.26 11.80
CA LEU A 133 -17.88 -14.29 12.79
C LEU A 133 -19.20 -14.82 12.21
N VAL A 134 -19.57 -14.40 11.00
CA VAL A 134 -20.75 -14.92 10.30
C VAL A 134 -20.62 -16.43 10.09
N THR A 135 -19.44 -16.90 9.70
CA THR A 135 -19.19 -18.33 9.45
C THR A 135 -19.32 -19.16 10.73
N ILE A 136 -18.87 -18.63 11.88
CA ILE A 136 -19.01 -19.28 13.19
C ILE A 136 -20.46 -19.31 13.67
N VAL A 137 -21.21 -18.22 13.48
CA VAL A 137 -22.58 -18.08 13.98
C VAL A 137 -23.60 -18.78 13.07
N SER A 138 -23.31 -18.92 11.78
CA SER A 138 -24.21 -19.50 10.78
C SER A 138 -24.76 -20.90 11.15
N PRO A 139 -23.93 -21.89 11.54
CA PRO A 139 -24.42 -23.22 11.96
C PRO A 139 -25.40 -23.14 13.15
N LEU A 140 -25.13 -22.25 14.10
CA LEU A 140 -25.98 -22.02 15.28
C LEU A 140 -27.36 -21.48 14.88
N THR A 141 -27.40 -20.56 13.91
CA THR A 141 -28.66 -20.00 13.41
C THR A 141 -29.48 -20.99 12.59
N ASN A 142 -28.83 -21.92 11.88
CA ASN A 142 -29.51 -22.97 11.12
C ASN A 142 -30.20 -24.00 12.02
N LEU A 143 -29.64 -24.28 13.21
CA LEU A 143 -30.26 -25.16 14.21
C LEU A 143 -31.59 -24.60 14.76
N ILE A 144 -31.73 -23.28 14.84
CA ILE A 144 -32.94 -22.59 15.34
C ILE A 144 -33.93 -22.30 14.20
N GLY A 145 -33.44 -22.23 12.95
CA GLY A 145 -34.10 -21.63 11.79
C GLY A 145 -35.07 -22.50 10.98
N ASN A 146 -35.66 -23.57 11.53
CA ASN A 146 -36.61 -24.43 10.80
C ASN A 146 -37.98 -23.77 10.49
N VAL A 147 -38.14 -22.47 10.77
CA VAL A 147 -39.33 -21.69 10.40
C VAL A 147 -38.99 -20.77 9.21
N PRO A 148 -39.57 -20.98 8.00
CA PRO A 148 -39.16 -20.35 6.75
C PRO A 148 -39.12 -18.80 6.75
N LEU A 149 -39.98 -18.14 7.53
CA LEU A 149 -40.01 -16.68 7.64
C LEU A 149 -39.01 -16.12 8.66
N VAL A 150 -38.72 -16.87 9.73
CA VAL A 150 -37.84 -16.47 10.83
C VAL A 150 -36.37 -16.79 10.51
N GLY A 151 -36.12 -17.86 9.75
CA GLY A 151 -34.77 -18.28 9.37
C GLY A 151 -34.04 -17.31 8.41
N GLY A 152 -34.76 -16.56 7.59
CA GLY A 152 -34.18 -15.51 6.73
C GLY A 152 -33.79 -14.26 7.51
N LEU A 153 -34.70 -13.77 8.35
CA LEU A 153 -34.48 -12.60 9.21
C LEU A 153 -33.45 -12.84 10.31
N GLY A 154 -33.40 -14.05 10.87
CA GLY A 154 -32.41 -14.43 11.88
C GLY A 154 -30.98 -14.44 11.34
N ARG A 155 -30.77 -14.91 10.09
CA ARG A 155 -29.45 -14.94 9.46
C ARG A 155 -28.93 -13.54 9.12
N SER A 156 -29.78 -12.66 8.59
CA SER A 156 -29.38 -11.27 8.32
C SER A 156 -29.14 -10.48 9.62
N ALA A 157 -29.97 -10.67 10.64
CA ALA A 157 -29.77 -10.05 11.95
C ALA A 157 -28.46 -10.51 12.61
N ALA A 158 -28.16 -11.81 12.56
CA ALA A 158 -26.88 -12.34 13.06
C ALA A 158 -25.68 -11.75 12.32
N ALA A 159 -25.78 -11.56 10.99
CA ALA A 159 -24.72 -10.93 10.21
C ALA A 159 -24.53 -9.45 10.58
N ILE A 160 -25.60 -8.70 10.84
CA ILE A 160 -25.52 -7.30 11.29
C ILE A 160 -24.89 -7.22 12.69
N VAL A 161 -25.30 -8.09 13.62
CA VAL A 161 -24.70 -8.14 14.97
C VAL A 161 -23.21 -8.49 14.87
N ALA A 162 -22.84 -9.47 14.05
CA ALA A 162 -21.46 -9.83 13.80
C ALA A 162 -20.65 -8.66 13.21
N LEU A 163 -21.25 -7.84 12.33
CA LEU A 163 -20.61 -6.64 11.78
C LEU A 163 -20.34 -5.60 12.87
N ILE A 164 -21.30 -5.35 13.76
CA ILE A 164 -21.12 -4.42 14.88
C ILE A 164 -19.98 -4.89 15.80
N ILE A 165 -19.96 -6.19 16.13
CA ILE A 165 -18.89 -6.78 16.94
C ILE A 165 -17.53 -6.64 16.23
N ALA A 166 -17.47 -6.95 14.93
CA ALA A 166 -16.25 -6.80 14.13
C ALA A 166 -15.76 -5.35 14.08
N LEU A 167 -16.67 -4.37 13.95
CA LEU A 167 -16.33 -2.94 13.98
C LEU A 167 -15.76 -2.52 15.34
N VAL A 168 -16.38 -2.96 16.45
CA VAL A 168 -15.90 -2.64 17.80
C VAL A 168 -14.51 -3.24 18.04
N LEU A 169 -14.36 -4.55 17.81
CA LEU A 169 -13.08 -5.25 18.00
C LEU A 169 -11.99 -4.74 17.04
N GLY A 170 -12.36 -4.47 15.78
CA GLY A 170 -11.47 -3.89 14.79
C GLY A 170 -10.99 -2.50 15.18
N THR A 171 -11.90 -1.64 15.65
CA THR A 171 -11.55 -0.29 16.13
C THR A 171 -10.64 -0.35 17.36
N ILE A 172 -10.92 -1.24 18.33
CA ILE A 172 -10.05 -1.47 19.49
C ILE A 172 -8.66 -1.91 19.03
N THR A 173 -8.59 -2.84 18.08
CA THR A 173 -7.32 -3.33 17.53
C THR A 173 -6.53 -2.21 16.85
N ILE A 174 -7.20 -1.35 16.09
CA ILE A 174 -6.60 -0.17 15.45
C ILE A 174 -6.04 0.80 16.50
N ILE A 175 -6.80 1.07 17.57
CA ILE A 175 -6.38 1.95 18.67
C ILE A 175 -5.15 1.36 19.36
N ILE A 176 -5.17 0.08 19.72
CA ILE A 176 -4.04 -0.61 20.36
C ILE A 176 -2.80 -0.56 19.45
N SER A 177 -2.96 -0.85 18.16
CA SER A 177 -1.87 -0.79 17.19
C SER A 177 -1.27 0.61 17.08
N ALA A 178 -2.10 1.66 17.03
CA ALA A 178 -1.66 3.04 16.99
C ALA A 178 -0.87 3.43 18.24
N ILE A 179 -1.35 3.01 19.42
CA ILE A 179 -0.71 3.25 20.70
C ILE A 179 0.65 2.56 20.76
N LEU A 180 0.73 1.26 20.44
CA LEU A 180 1.97 0.48 20.51
C LEU A 180 3.05 0.97 19.54
N ASN A 181 2.66 1.50 18.38
CA ASN A 181 3.61 2.10 17.44
C ASN A 181 4.18 3.45 17.95
N SER A 182 3.55 4.07 18.96
CA SER A 182 4.04 5.31 19.57
C SER A 182 4.62 5.06 20.97
N VAL A 183 5.94 5.24 21.10
CA VAL A 183 6.65 5.10 22.39
C VAL A 183 6.01 5.98 23.48
N VAL A 184 5.51 7.17 23.09
CA VAL A 184 4.85 8.11 24.00
C VAL A 184 3.54 7.57 24.56
N ALA A 185 2.66 6.97 23.74
CA ALA A 185 1.39 6.44 24.25
C ALA A 185 1.60 5.22 25.16
N MET A 186 2.62 4.41 24.89
CA MET A 186 3.02 3.31 25.77
C MET A 186 3.42 3.81 27.17
N ILE A 187 4.22 4.88 27.24
CA ILE A 187 4.62 5.52 28.51
C ILE A 187 3.40 6.05 29.28
N VAL A 188 2.47 6.74 28.59
CA VAL A 188 1.26 7.29 29.22
C VAL A 188 0.38 6.20 29.83
N ILE A 189 0.17 5.09 29.13
CA ILE A 189 -0.61 3.95 29.65
C ILE A 189 0.08 3.33 30.86
N LEU A 190 1.40 3.18 30.81
CA LEU A 190 2.16 2.62 31.92
C LEU A 190 2.02 3.49 33.18
N LEU A 191 2.03 4.82 33.03
CA LEU A 191 1.78 5.76 34.13
C LEU A 191 0.34 5.67 34.66
N LEU A 192 -0.66 5.51 33.79
CA LEU A 192 -2.06 5.34 34.20
C LEU A 192 -2.27 4.04 34.97
N LEU A 193 -1.67 2.94 34.52
CA LEU A 193 -1.73 1.65 35.21
C LEU A 193 -1.03 1.72 36.58
N LEU A 194 0.15 2.35 36.66
CA LEU A 194 0.86 2.55 37.92
C LEU A 194 0.07 3.46 38.88
N GLY A 195 -0.49 4.57 38.38
CA GLY A 195 -1.31 5.49 39.16
C GLY A 195 -2.60 4.85 39.68
N GLY A 196 -3.29 4.08 38.83
CA GLY A 196 -4.48 3.31 39.21
C GLY A 196 -4.18 2.22 40.23
N PHE A 197 -3.07 1.49 40.06
CA PHE A 197 -2.60 0.51 41.03
C PHE A 197 -2.27 1.15 42.38
N PHE A 198 -1.58 2.30 42.38
CA PHE A 198 -1.25 3.01 43.61
C PHE A 198 -2.50 3.54 44.32
N TYR A 199 -3.46 4.08 43.57
CA TYR A 199 -4.74 4.54 44.09
C TYR A 199 -5.54 3.39 44.72
N TRP A 200 -5.64 2.25 44.03
CA TRP A 200 -6.31 1.05 44.54
C TRP A 200 -5.64 0.49 45.80
N ARG A 201 -4.31 0.44 45.82
CA ARG A 201 -3.54 0.06 47.03
C ARG A 201 -3.81 1.02 48.19
N ASN A 202 -3.85 2.32 47.93
CA ASN A 202 -4.09 3.33 48.97
C ASN A 202 -5.53 3.29 49.50
N GLN A 203 -6.49 2.87 48.69
CA GLN A 203 -7.88 2.59 49.10
C GLN A 203 -7.95 1.38 50.03
N GLN A 204 -7.24 0.28 49.72
CA GLN A 204 -7.20 -0.91 50.57
C GLN A 204 -6.59 -0.63 51.95
N VAL A 205 -5.57 0.22 52.04
CA VAL A 205 -4.90 0.57 53.30
C VAL A 205 -5.75 1.50 54.18
N LYS A 206 -6.69 2.26 53.61
CA LYS A 206 -7.59 3.16 54.36
C LYS A 206 -8.90 2.49 54.80
N GLY A 207 -9.21 1.29 54.29
CA GLY A 207 -10.44 0.56 54.54
C GLY A 207 -10.34 -0.61 55.52
N GLY A 208 -9.19 -0.83 56.15
CA GLY A 208 -8.96 -1.83 57.21
C GLY A 208 -8.46 -1.18 58.48
#